data_AF-A0A959VEP3-F1
#
_entry.id   AF-A0A959VEP3-F1
#
_cell.length_a   1.000
_cell.length_b   1.000
_cell.length_c   1.000
_cell.angle_alpha   90.00
_cell.angle_beta   90.00
_cell.angle_gamma   90.00
#
_symmetry.space_group_name_H-M   'P 1'
#
loop_
_entity.id
_entity.type
_entity.pdbx_description
1 polymer ?
#
loop_
_entity_poly.entity_id
_entity_poly.type
_entity_poly.pdbx_seq_one_letter_code
_entity_poly.pdbx_strand_id
1 'polypeptide(L)'
;MRIFAILSALAVAAVSQAIVLDAFDDGNMNSVISAVFTPTYTQSAATVPGGNRVVGQEISVNLFGLTHAAVVTNGVFVSASKSGVTAQAAVGYGYDNQGDPGTDLNLDLSAYNAFTWTVLSNDNPANMRMFLRSNGVDSNDVTKVIAPNMVSTSQTITFDFSDFIGVDFSDIDQIAMVIDGTSDADTVVDTFEAVPEPGTMIALGAGLAALAARRKRKTS
;
A
#
# COMPACT_ATOMS: atom_id res chain seq x y z
N MET A 1 -42.12 12.70 42.07
CA MET A 1 -41.00 13.29 41.30
C MET A 1 -40.09 12.18 40.80
N ARG A 2 -40.15 11.85 39.50
CA ARG A 2 -39.30 10.85 38.84
C ARG A 2 -38.71 11.50 37.59
N ILE A 3 -37.60 12.19 37.76
CA ILE A 3 -36.77 12.71 36.67
C ILE A 3 -35.38 12.18 36.97
N PHE A 4 -34.98 11.07 36.35
CA PHE A 4 -33.58 10.64 36.35
C PHE A 4 -33.23 9.97 35.03
N ALA A 5 -32.49 10.74 34.23
CA ALA A 5 -31.43 10.33 33.33
C ALA A 5 -31.76 9.29 32.24
N ILE A 6 -32.34 9.77 31.14
CA ILE A 6 -32.03 9.22 29.81
C ILE A 6 -30.72 9.89 29.39
N LEU A 7 -29.60 9.42 29.93
CA LEU A 7 -28.28 9.74 29.38
C LEU A 7 -28.08 8.78 28.20
N SER A 8 -28.46 9.26 27.02
CA SER A 8 -28.23 8.61 25.74
C SER A 8 -26.73 8.45 25.54
N ALA A 9 -26.20 7.28 25.91
CA ALA A 9 -24.85 6.88 25.55
C ALA A 9 -24.80 6.70 24.03
N LEU A 10 -24.51 7.78 23.30
CA LEU A 10 -23.89 7.71 21.99
C LEU A 10 -22.48 7.17 22.20
N ALA A 11 -22.37 5.85 22.32
CA ALA A 11 -21.12 5.17 22.03
C ALA A 11 -20.95 5.27 20.51
N VAL A 12 -20.26 6.31 20.05
CA VAL A 12 -19.75 6.36 18.69
C VAL A 12 -18.70 5.25 18.63
N ALA A 13 -19.09 4.07 18.17
CA ALA A 13 -18.13 3.07 17.76
C ALA A 13 -17.41 3.68 16.56
N ALA A 14 -16.18 4.17 16.77
CA ALA A 14 -15.30 4.52 15.68
C ALA A 14 -15.01 3.22 14.92
N VAL A 15 -15.78 2.98 13.86
CA VAL A 15 -15.44 1.95 12.90
C VAL A 15 -14.24 2.52 12.16
N SER A 16 -13.05 1.99 12.43
CA SER A 16 -11.88 2.32 11.61
C SER A 16 -12.21 1.84 10.20
N GLN A 17 -12.35 2.77 9.27
CA GLN A 17 -12.54 2.48 7.86
C GLN A 17 -11.15 2.43 7.23
N ALA A 18 -10.95 1.53 6.26
CA ALA A 18 -9.76 1.55 5.42
C ALA A 18 -9.51 2.98 4.89
N ILE A 19 -8.26 3.42 4.97
CA ILE A 19 -7.82 4.67 4.37
C ILE A 19 -7.10 4.35 3.08
N VAL A 20 -7.54 4.95 1.98
CA VAL A 20 -6.84 4.90 0.70
C VAL A 20 -5.64 5.83 0.80
N LEU A 21 -4.44 5.25 0.68
CA LEU A 21 -3.18 5.98 0.68
C LEU A 21 -2.81 6.40 -0.75
N ASP A 22 -3.15 5.58 -1.73
CA ASP A 22 -3.01 5.93 -3.14
C ASP A 22 -4.00 5.16 -4.02
N ALA A 23 -4.72 5.88 -4.88
CA ALA A 23 -5.65 5.34 -5.87
C ALA A 23 -5.14 5.52 -7.33
N PHE A 24 -3.95 6.09 -7.51
CA PHE A 24 -3.32 6.37 -8.81
C PHE A 24 -4.21 7.16 -9.80
N ASP A 25 -5.16 7.95 -9.30
CA ASP A 25 -6.13 8.72 -10.07
C ASP A 25 -5.58 10.09 -10.53
N ASP A 26 -4.49 10.55 -9.90
CA ASP A 26 -3.74 11.75 -10.25
C ASP A 26 -2.22 11.53 -10.32
N GLY A 27 -1.46 12.59 -10.56
CA GLY A 27 0.01 12.53 -10.61
C GLY A 27 0.53 11.61 -11.70
N ASN A 28 -0.07 11.66 -12.90
CA ASN A 28 0.29 10.82 -14.04
C ASN A 28 1.80 10.83 -14.32
N MET A 29 2.36 9.65 -14.55
CA MET A 29 3.78 9.45 -14.86
C MET A 29 3.93 8.45 -15.98
N ASN A 30 4.92 8.67 -16.84
CA ASN A 30 5.33 7.73 -17.87
C ASN A 30 6.85 7.77 -17.96
N SER A 31 7.50 6.79 -17.33
CA SER A 31 8.95 6.70 -17.25
C SER A 31 9.39 5.43 -17.98
N VAL A 32 10.28 5.57 -18.95
CA VAL A 32 10.77 4.44 -19.78
C VAL A 32 12.29 4.43 -19.76
N ILE A 33 12.89 3.29 -19.42
CA ILE A 33 14.35 3.10 -19.43
C ILE A 33 14.75 1.92 -20.31
N SER A 34 16.00 1.92 -20.77
CA SER A 34 16.62 0.82 -21.50
C SER A 34 18.03 0.47 -20.99
N ALA A 35 18.62 1.31 -20.14
CA ALA A 35 19.93 1.10 -19.56
C ALA A 35 19.86 0.11 -18.38
N VAL A 36 20.87 -0.76 -18.27
CA VAL A 36 21.00 -1.74 -17.18
C VAL A 36 21.74 -1.09 -16.00
N PHE A 37 21.36 -1.42 -14.77
CA PHE A 37 22.01 -0.96 -13.52
C PHE A 37 22.10 0.57 -13.39
N THR A 38 21.10 1.28 -13.92
CA THR A 38 20.98 2.73 -13.79
C THR A 38 19.59 3.03 -13.24
N PRO A 39 19.43 3.12 -11.90
CA PRO A 39 18.15 3.44 -11.31
C PRO A 39 17.70 4.82 -11.77
N THR A 40 16.42 4.94 -12.13
CA THR A 40 15.81 6.20 -12.54
C THR A 40 14.61 6.47 -11.65
N TYR A 41 14.53 7.69 -11.15
CA TYR A 41 13.45 8.15 -10.29
C TYR A 41 12.70 9.30 -10.96
N THR A 42 11.39 9.25 -10.93
CA THR A 42 10.50 10.30 -11.43
C THR A 42 9.54 10.66 -10.32
N GLN A 43 9.38 11.95 -10.04
CA GLN A 43 8.46 12.44 -9.01
C GLN A 43 7.32 13.20 -9.66
N SER A 44 6.12 13.07 -9.09
CA SER A 44 4.93 13.82 -9.50
C SER A 44 4.10 14.19 -8.29
N ALA A 45 3.49 15.37 -8.32
CA ALA A 45 2.53 15.80 -7.29
C ALA A 45 1.26 14.96 -7.41
N ALA A 46 0.74 14.48 -6.29
CA ALA A 46 -0.38 13.55 -6.23
C ALA A 46 -1.14 13.68 -4.90
N THR A 47 -2.38 13.19 -4.85
CA THR A 47 -3.22 13.14 -3.66
C THR A 47 -2.85 11.92 -2.82
N VAL A 48 -1.64 11.95 -2.26
CA VAL A 48 -1.01 10.86 -1.51
C VAL A 48 -0.33 11.42 -0.25
N PRO A 49 0.04 10.58 0.75
CA PRO A 49 0.86 11.02 1.86
C PRO A 49 2.11 11.78 1.39
N GLY A 50 2.39 12.94 2.01
CA GLY A 50 3.52 13.79 1.64
C GLY A 50 3.34 14.62 0.35
N GLY A 51 2.20 14.47 -0.35
CA GLY A 51 1.81 15.27 -1.51
C GLY A 51 2.57 14.97 -2.81
N ASN A 52 3.52 14.02 -2.79
CA ASN A 52 4.28 13.60 -3.96
C ASN A 52 4.42 12.09 -3.99
N ARG A 53 4.34 11.54 -5.19
CA ARG A 53 4.64 10.15 -5.51
C ARG A 53 5.98 10.09 -6.23
N VAL A 54 6.86 9.18 -5.82
CA VAL A 54 8.09 8.84 -6.54
C VAL A 54 7.92 7.49 -7.19
N VAL A 55 8.23 7.40 -8.49
CA VAL A 55 8.33 6.13 -9.22
C VAL A 55 9.80 5.86 -9.53
N GLY A 56 10.31 4.75 -9.02
CA GLY A 56 11.65 4.24 -9.29
C GLY A 56 11.61 3.09 -10.27
N GLN A 57 12.66 2.92 -11.07
CA GLN A 57 12.82 1.74 -11.92
C GLN A 57 14.30 1.42 -12.17
N GLU A 58 14.60 0.13 -12.30
CA GLU A 58 15.93 -0.35 -12.64
C GLU A 58 15.82 -1.64 -13.46
N ILE A 59 16.58 -1.73 -14.54
CA ILE A 59 16.74 -2.97 -15.31
C ILE A 59 17.98 -3.71 -14.82
N SER A 60 17.82 -4.98 -14.45
CA SER A 60 18.94 -5.87 -14.06
C SER A 60 19.43 -6.76 -15.21
N VAL A 61 18.58 -7.07 -16.19
CA VAL A 61 18.94 -7.83 -17.39
C VAL A 61 18.28 -7.21 -18.63
N ASN A 62 19.06 -6.96 -19.69
CA ASN A 62 18.56 -6.48 -20.97
C ASN A 62 19.47 -6.88 -22.14
N LEU A 63 19.30 -8.11 -22.65
CA LEU A 63 20.20 -8.64 -23.68
C LEU A 63 20.04 -7.97 -25.05
N PHE A 64 18.92 -7.30 -25.27
CA PHE A 64 18.51 -6.80 -26.59
C PHE A 64 18.36 -5.28 -26.64
N GLY A 65 18.70 -4.56 -25.57
CA GLY A 65 18.55 -3.10 -25.49
C GLY A 65 17.09 -2.66 -25.58
N LEU A 66 16.15 -3.49 -25.11
CA LEU A 66 14.72 -3.17 -25.07
C LEU A 66 14.38 -2.35 -23.84
N THR A 67 13.10 -2.05 -23.65
CA THR A 67 12.66 -1.11 -22.62
C THR A 67 11.94 -1.79 -21.47
N HIS A 68 12.02 -1.16 -20.31
CA HIS A 68 11.08 -1.30 -19.22
C HIS A 68 10.33 0.03 -19.05
N ALA A 69 9.06 -0.04 -18.69
CA ALA A 69 8.22 1.12 -18.44
C ALA A 69 7.54 1.02 -17.08
N ALA A 70 7.62 2.10 -16.31
CA ALA A 70 6.84 2.32 -15.09
C ALA A 70 5.88 3.49 -15.33
N VAL A 71 4.57 3.22 -15.29
CA VAL A 71 3.52 4.16 -15.70
C VAL A 71 2.48 4.29 -14.59
N VAL A 72 2.09 5.51 -14.27
CA VAL A 72 0.93 5.81 -13.42
C VAL A 72 -0.08 6.57 -14.27
N THR A 73 -1.25 5.99 -14.48
CA THR A 73 -2.32 6.62 -15.27
C THR A 73 -3.64 5.89 -15.06
N ASN A 74 -4.76 6.59 -15.22
CA ASN A 74 -6.12 6.02 -15.21
C ASN A 74 -6.43 5.15 -13.97
N GLY A 75 -5.94 5.53 -12.79
CA GLY A 75 -6.20 4.78 -11.56
C GLY A 75 -5.32 3.55 -11.36
N VAL A 76 -4.23 3.38 -12.12
CA VAL A 76 -3.33 2.24 -11.96
C VAL A 76 -1.85 2.62 -12.02
N PHE A 77 -1.03 1.85 -11.32
CA PHE A 77 0.41 1.75 -11.50
C PHE A 77 0.73 0.49 -12.32
N VAL A 78 1.54 0.65 -13.36
CA VAL A 78 1.93 -0.40 -14.30
C VAL A 78 3.45 -0.51 -14.32
N SER A 79 3.94 -1.72 -14.12
CA SER A 79 5.31 -2.15 -14.36
C SER A 79 5.28 -3.06 -15.59
N ALA A 80 5.94 -2.67 -16.69
CA ALA A 80 5.86 -3.41 -17.94
C ALA A 80 7.24 -3.61 -18.59
N SER A 81 7.62 -4.87 -18.82
CA SER A 81 8.92 -5.26 -19.33
C SER A 81 8.79 -5.87 -20.73
N LYS A 82 9.64 -5.44 -21.68
CA LYS A 82 9.73 -6.12 -22.97
C LYS A 82 10.41 -7.49 -22.82
N SER A 83 10.29 -8.32 -23.85
CA SER A 83 10.84 -9.68 -23.80
C SER A 83 12.37 -9.71 -23.66
N GLY A 84 12.89 -10.56 -22.78
CA GLY A 84 14.28 -10.60 -22.36
C GLY A 84 14.71 -9.49 -21.39
N VAL A 85 13.76 -8.72 -20.83
CA VAL A 85 14.04 -7.67 -19.83
C VAL A 85 13.61 -8.14 -18.45
N THR A 86 14.55 -8.17 -17.51
CA THR A 86 14.27 -8.32 -16.07
C THR A 86 14.46 -6.97 -15.41
N ALA A 87 13.43 -6.46 -14.75
CA ALA A 87 13.43 -5.14 -14.15
C ALA A 87 12.66 -5.14 -12.83
N GLN A 88 12.93 -4.11 -12.04
CA GLN A 88 12.11 -3.75 -10.89
C GLN A 88 11.50 -2.37 -11.12
N ALA A 89 10.28 -2.20 -10.61
CA ALA A 89 9.61 -0.90 -10.54
C ALA A 89 9.18 -0.66 -9.11
N ALA A 90 9.27 0.59 -8.66
CA ALA A 90 8.95 0.97 -7.30
C ALA A 90 8.02 2.18 -7.30
N VAL A 91 7.15 2.24 -6.29
CA VAL A 91 6.42 3.45 -5.92
C VAL A 91 6.74 3.79 -4.46
N GLY A 92 7.05 5.05 -4.20
CA GLY A 92 7.45 5.54 -2.90
C GLY A 92 6.78 6.85 -2.52
N TYR A 93 6.60 7.02 -1.21
CA TYR A 93 6.05 8.20 -0.56
C TYR A 93 7.03 8.68 0.52
N GLY A 94 7.24 9.99 0.60
CA GLY A 94 8.26 10.58 1.49
C GLY A 94 9.70 10.57 0.92
N TYR A 95 9.85 10.24 -0.36
CA TYR A 95 11.12 10.26 -1.09
C TYR A 95 11.24 11.50 -1.98
N ASP A 96 12.47 11.90 -2.28
CA ASP A 96 12.76 12.91 -3.31
C ASP A 96 12.91 12.31 -4.72
N ASN A 97 13.24 13.13 -5.71
CA ASN A 97 13.44 12.70 -7.08
C ASN A 97 14.82 12.04 -7.34
N GLN A 98 15.60 11.76 -6.31
CA GLN A 98 16.79 10.90 -6.34
C GLN A 98 16.51 9.51 -5.74
N GLY A 99 15.31 9.30 -5.17
CA GLY A 99 15.00 8.10 -4.41
C GLY A 99 15.61 8.12 -3.00
N ASP A 100 16.12 9.27 -2.57
CA ASP A 100 16.65 9.47 -1.24
C ASP A 100 15.53 9.90 -0.27
N PRO A 101 15.74 9.75 1.05
CA PRO A 101 14.84 10.28 2.03
C PRO A 101 14.57 11.78 1.85
N GLY A 102 13.31 12.12 1.55
CA GLY A 102 12.88 13.49 1.24
C GLY A 102 12.04 14.09 2.36
N THR A 103 10.73 14.16 2.12
CA THR A 103 9.76 14.72 3.06
C THR A 103 9.35 13.68 4.09
N ASP A 104 9.44 14.04 5.37
CA ASP A 104 8.83 13.27 6.44
C ASP A 104 7.30 13.28 6.29
N LEU A 105 6.71 12.09 6.15
CA LEU A 105 5.27 11.92 6.03
C LEU A 105 4.51 12.24 7.33
N ASN A 106 5.12 12.05 8.51
CA ASN A 106 4.49 12.18 9.83
C ASN A 106 3.08 11.54 9.86
N LEU A 107 2.99 10.31 9.34
CA LEU A 107 1.74 9.61 9.11
C LEU A 107 1.41 8.67 10.28
N ASP A 108 0.32 8.97 11.01
CA ASP A 108 -0.20 8.13 12.09
C ASP A 108 -1.15 7.05 11.54
N LEU A 109 -0.66 5.82 11.52
CA LEU A 109 -1.39 4.61 11.16
C LEU A 109 -1.68 3.70 12.37
N SER A 110 -1.58 4.20 13.60
CA SER A 110 -1.78 3.39 14.82
C SER A 110 -3.19 2.79 14.97
N ALA A 111 -4.16 3.28 14.20
CA ALA A 111 -5.53 2.76 14.14
C ALA A 111 -5.71 1.60 13.12
N TYR A 112 -4.64 1.23 12.41
CA TYR A 112 -4.59 0.20 11.37
C TYR A 112 -3.63 -0.92 11.78
N ASN A 113 -3.64 -2.02 11.05
CA ASN A 113 -2.80 -3.17 11.36
C ASN A 113 -2.18 -3.84 10.12
N ALA A 114 -2.56 -3.42 8.93
CA ALA A 114 -2.04 -3.97 7.70
C ALA A 114 -2.11 -2.95 6.57
N PHE A 115 -1.21 -3.13 5.61
CA PHE A 115 -1.31 -2.55 4.29
C PHE A 115 -1.92 -3.55 3.33
N THR A 116 -2.74 -3.06 2.40
CA THR A 116 -3.26 -3.86 1.29
C THR A 116 -2.97 -3.21 -0.05
N TRP A 117 -2.56 -4.05 -1.00
CA TRP A 117 -2.35 -3.68 -2.39
C TRP A 117 -3.24 -4.52 -3.28
N THR A 118 -3.97 -3.89 -4.19
CA THR A 118 -4.81 -4.59 -5.16
C THR A 118 -4.05 -4.74 -6.47
N VAL A 119 -3.65 -5.98 -6.80
CA VAL A 119 -3.00 -6.33 -8.08
C VAL A 119 -4.08 -6.80 -9.05
N LEU A 120 -4.25 -6.11 -10.18
CA LEU A 120 -5.29 -6.44 -11.19
C LEU A 120 -4.84 -7.51 -12.17
N SER A 121 -3.55 -7.50 -12.52
CA SER A 121 -2.96 -8.47 -13.43
C SER A 121 -1.47 -8.64 -13.17
N ASN A 122 -0.99 -9.83 -13.47
CA ASN A 122 0.41 -10.20 -13.41
C ASN A 122 0.63 -11.42 -14.31
N ASP A 123 1.45 -11.29 -15.35
CA ASP A 123 1.60 -12.37 -16.34
C ASP A 123 2.66 -13.41 -15.94
N ASN A 124 3.79 -12.97 -15.40
CA ASN A 124 4.92 -13.80 -14.97
C ASN A 124 5.15 -13.72 -13.45
N PRO A 125 5.92 -14.65 -12.86
CA PRO A 125 6.22 -14.60 -11.43
C PRO A 125 6.84 -13.25 -11.04
N ALA A 126 6.34 -12.66 -9.95
CA ALA A 126 6.87 -11.43 -9.40
C ALA A 126 6.76 -11.46 -7.88
N ASN A 127 7.63 -10.70 -7.21
CA ASN A 127 7.51 -10.43 -5.78
C ASN A 127 7.14 -8.98 -5.57
N MET A 128 6.28 -8.73 -4.58
CA MET A 128 6.04 -7.41 -4.03
C MET A 128 6.79 -7.30 -2.72
N ARG A 129 7.70 -6.36 -2.62
CA ARG A 129 8.53 -6.11 -1.44
C ARG A 129 8.22 -4.72 -0.91
N MET A 130 7.99 -4.63 0.38
CA MET A 130 7.64 -3.38 1.05
C MET A 130 8.62 -3.12 2.18
N PHE A 131 9.01 -1.86 2.33
CA PHE A 131 9.79 -1.39 3.47
C PHE A 131 9.32 0.00 3.88
N LEU A 132 9.57 0.32 5.14
CA LEU A 132 9.07 1.51 5.82
C LEU A 132 10.24 2.23 6.46
N ARG A 133 10.05 3.52 6.72
CA ARG A 133 10.91 4.28 7.62
C ARG A 133 10.02 4.93 8.68
N SER A 134 10.46 4.89 9.93
CA SER A 134 9.80 5.57 11.05
C SER A 134 10.85 6.10 12.00
N ASN A 135 10.68 7.32 12.52
CA ASN A 135 11.63 7.94 13.45
C ASN A 135 13.07 7.99 12.92
N GLY A 136 13.24 8.15 11.61
CA GLY A 136 14.53 8.17 10.93
C GLY A 136 15.24 6.82 10.82
N VAL A 137 14.55 5.70 11.04
CA VAL A 137 15.11 4.34 10.96
C VAL A 137 14.34 3.50 9.95
N ASP A 138 15.08 2.79 9.09
CA ASP A 138 14.52 1.88 8.09
C ASP A 138 14.11 0.54 8.73
N SER A 139 12.98 -0.01 8.29
CA SER A 139 12.49 -1.33 8.67
C SER A 139 13.26 -2.45 7.95
N ASN A 140 12.97 -3.70 8.30
CA ASN A 140 13.25 -4.81 7.39
C ASN A 140 12.35 -4.75 6.15
N ASP A 141 12.80 -5.40 5.08
CA ASP A 141 11.96 -5.72 3.94
C ASP A 141 10.97 -6.83 4.31
N VAL A 142 9.73 -6.66 3.87
CA VAL A 142 8.70 -7.71 3.88
C VAL A 142 8.37 -8.05 2.44
N THR A 143 8.43 -9.33 2.08
CA THR A 143 8.21 -9.80 0.70
C THR A 143 6.98 -10.70 0.63
N LYS A 144 6.12 -10.47 -0.36
CA LYS A 144 4.96 -11.30 -0.69
C LYS A 144 5.00 -11.69 -2.16
N VAL A 145 4.53 -12.89 -2.48
CA VAL A 145 4.50 -13.40 -3.85
C VAL A 145 3.25 -12.91 -4.57
N ILE A 146 3.42 -12.41 -5.79
CA ILE A 146 2.32 -12.13 -6.72
C ILE A 146 2.13 -13.37 -7.58
N ALA A 147 0.89 -13.87 -7.67
CA ALA A 147 0.62 -15.06 -8.49
C ALA A 147 0.84 -14.74 -9.98
N PRO A 148 1.47 -15.65 -10.76
CA PRO A 148 1.60 -15.47 -12.20
C PRO A 148 0.28 -15.79 -12.93
N ASN A 149 0.22 -15.48 -14.23
CA ASN A 149 -0.92 -15.76 -15.11
C ASN A 149 -2.27 -15.17 -14.64
N MET A 150 -2.22 -14.07 -13.89
CA MET A 150 -3.39 -13.29 -13.51
C MET A 150 -3.81 -12.39 -14.67
N VAL A 151 -4.77 -12.86 -15.47
CA VAL A 151 -5.43 -12.03 -16.49
C VAL A 151 -6.85 -11.76 -16.01
N SER A 152 -7.15 -10.49 -15.69
CA SER A 152 -8.48 -10.06 -15.19
C SER A 152 -8.94 -10.75 -13.91
N THR A 153 -8.03 -11.31 -13.12
CA THR A 153 -8.31 -11.83 -11.78
C THR A 153 -7.52 -11.01 -10.79
N SER A 154 -8.19 -10.20 -9.99
CA SER A 154 -7.51 -9.38 -8.98
C SER A 154 -7.03 -10.23 -7.80
N GLN A 155 -5.86 -9.90 -7.26
CA GLN A 155 -5.33 -10.43 -6.01
C GLN A 155 -5.09 -9.27 -5.04
N THR A 156 -5.55 -9.42 -3.80
CA THR A 156 -5.15 -8.53 -2.71
C THR A 156 -3.89 -9.09 -2.05
N ILE A 157 -2.84 -8.29 -1.99
CA ILE A 157 -1.61 -8.58 -1.24
C ILE A 157 -1.68 -7.83 0.08
N THR A 158 -1.56 -8.55 1.20
CA THR A 158 -1.61 -7.98 2.54
C THR A 158 -0.24 -8.05 3.20
N PHE A 159 0.21 -6.92 3.75
CA PHE A 159 1.39 -6.81 4.60
C PHE A 159 0.93 -6.45 6.01
N ASP A 160 0.97 -7.43 6.92
CA ASP A 160 0.61 -7.21 8.31
C ASP A 160 1.69 -6.34 8.98
N PHE A 161 1.27 -5.38 9.82
CA PHE A 161 2.19 -4.49 10.53
C PHE A 161 3.16 -5.28 11.43
N SER A 162 2.76 -6.45 11.91
CA SER A 162 3.61 -7.36 12.67
C SER A 162 4.76 -7.98 11.88
N ASP A 163 4.71 -7.93 10.54
CA ASP A 163 5.81 -8.41 9.68
C ASP A 163 6.99 -7.43 9.67
N PHE A 164 6.78 -6.18 10.12
CA PHE A 164 7.79 -5.14 10.18
C PHE A 164 8.38 -5.02 11.60
N ILE A 165 9.70 -5.09 11.71
CA ILE A 165 10.44 -5.04 12.95
C ILE A 165 10.92 -3.60 13.19
N GLY A 166 10.62 -3.08 14.38
CA GLY A 166 11.15 -1.78 14.84
C GLY A 166 10.44 -0.57 14.25
N VAL A 167 9.27 -0.75 13.63
CA VAL A 167 8.47 0.34 13.05
C VAL A 167 7.52 0.92 14.10
N ASP A 168 7.51 2.25 14.21
CA ASP A 168 6.50 3.00 14.94
C ASP A 168 5.39 3.45 13.99
N PHE A 169 4.27 2.74 13.98
CA PHE A 169 3.14 3.07 13.12
C PHE A 169 2.38 4.33 13.55
N SER A 170 2.72 4.97 14.66
CA SER A 170 2.19 6.30 15.00
C SER A 170 2.96 7.45 14.32
N ASP A 171 4.13 7.15 13.74
CA ASP A 171 4.98 8.11 13.05
C ASP A 171 5.74 7.43 11.90
N ILE A 172 5.05 7.22 10.77
CA ILE A 172 5.68 6.73 9.55
C ILE A 172 6.23 7.92 8.78
N ASP A 173 7.54 7.88 8.52
CA ASP A 173 8.26 8.89 7.75
C ASP A 173 8.20 8.59 6.25
N GLN A 174 8.27 7.30 5.86
CA GLN A 174 8.38 6.87 4.45
C GLN A 174 7.78 5.49 4.22
N ILE A 175 7.29 5.30 3.00
CA ILE A 175 6.72 4.03 2.54
C ILE A 175 7.22 3.77 1.12
N ALA A 176 7.75 2.58 0.86
CA ALA A 176 8.09 2.15 -0.50
C ALA A 176 7.60 0.73 -0.78
N MET A 177 7.06 0.54 -1.98
CA MET A 177 6.70 -0.76 -2.54
C MET A 177 7.51 -0.97 -3.82
N VAL A 178 8.16 -2.13 -3.91
CA VAL A 178 8.96 -2.57 -5.04
C VAL A 178 8.36 -3.83 -5.63
N ILE A 179 8.17 -3.85 -6.95
CA ILE A 179 7.79 -5.02 -7.72
C ILE A 179 9.06 -5.57 -8.36
N ASP A 180 9.53 -6.71 -7.86
CA ASP A 180 10.65 -7.46 -8.39
C ASP A 180 10.13 -8.47 -9.41
N GLY A 181 10.08 -8.07 -10.68
CA GLY A 181 9.61 -8.91 -11.78
C GLY A 181 10.68 -9.88 -12.28
N THR A 182 10.27 -11.08 -12.72
CA THR A 182 11.16 -11.91 -13.56
C THR A 182 11.29 -11.34 -14.97
N SER A 183 12.04 -12.02 -15.85
CA SER A 183 12.06 -11.67 -17.27
C SER A 183 10.64 -11.58 -17.81
N ASP A 184 10.34 -10.49 -18.52
CA ASP A 184 9.09 -10.28 -19.25
C ASP A 184 7.88 -10.12 -18.33
N ALA A 185 8.10 -9.73 -17.07
CA ALA A 185 7.01 -9.52 -16.12
C ALA A 185 6.33 -8.17 -16.33
N ASP A 186 5.00 -8.24 -16.51
CA ASP A 186 4.07 -7.13 -16.54
C ASP A 186 3.11 -7.24 -15.34
N THR A 187 3.12 -6.23 -14.47
CA THR A 187 2.26 -6.16 -13.29
C THR A 187 1.44 -4.87 -13.29
N VAL A 188 0.15 -4.97 -12.96
CA VAL A 188 -0.77 -3.81 -12.82
C VAL A 188 -1.33 -3.78 -11.41
N VAL A 189 -1.24 -2.62 -10.77
CA VAL A 189 -1.66 -2.35 -9.39
C VAL A 189 -2.67 -1.20 -9.40
N ASP A 190 -3.73 -1.32 -8.61
CA ASP A 190 -4.90 -0.42 -8.59
C ASP A 190 -4.94 0.47 -7.34
N THR A 191 -4.98 -0.15 -6.17
CA THR A 191 -5.12 0.61 -4.92
C THR A 191 -4.09 0.21 -3.88
N PHE A 192 -3.68 1.19 -3.09
CA PHE A 192 -2.88 1.04 -1.88
C PHE A 192 -3.64 1.62 -0.69
N GLU A 193 -3.87 0.78 0.33
CA GLU A 193 -4.68 1.15 1.49
C GLU A 193 -4.00 0.71 2.79
N ALA A 194 -4.30 1.41 3.88
CA ALA A 194 -4.14 0.90 5.23
C ALA A 194 -5.50 0.43 5.77
N VAL A 195 -5.56 -0.79 6.28
CA VAL A 195 -6.79 -1.45 6.72
C VAL A 195 -6.72 -1.84 8.20
N PRO A 196 -7.85 -1.77 8.92
CA PRO A 196 -7.95 -2.28 10.29
C PRO A 196 -8.23 -3.78 10.33
N GLU A 197 -7.95 -4.41 11.48
CA GLU A 197 -8.06 -5.87 11.63
C GLU A 197 -9.48 -6.35 11.30
N PRO A 198 -9.65 -7.31 10.38
CA PRO A 198 -10.96 -7.92 10.14
C PRO A 198 -11.54 -8.56 11.43
N GLY A 199 -10.67 -9.06 12.31
CA GLY A 199 -11.05 -9.67 13.59
C GLY A 199 -11.62 -8.68 14.61
N THR A 200 -11.04 -7.48 14.72
CA THR A 200 -11.54 -6.46 15.68
C THR A 200 -12.91 -5.94 15.27
N MET A 201 -13.18 -5.81 13.98
CA MET A 201 -14.51 -5.46 13.46
C MET A 201 -15.57 -6.48 13.86
N ILE A 202 -15.27 -7.78 13.71
CA ILE A 202 -16.19 -8.86 14.10
C ILE A 202 -16.40 -8.89 15.62
N ALA A 203 -15.32 -8.79 16.41
CA ALA A 203 -15.40 -8.80 17.86
C ALA A 203 -16.18 -7.59 18.41
N LEU A 204 -15.97 -6.40 17.83
CA LEU A 204 -16.71 -5.19 18.18
C LEU A 204 -18.19 -5.34 17.82
N GLY A 205 -18.50 -5.84 16.61
CA GLY A 205 -19.86 -6.14 16.19
C GLY A 205 -20.57 -7.11 17.14
N ALA A 206 -19.89 -8.19 17.53
CA ALA A 206 -20.40 -9.17 18.48
C ALA A 206 -20.60 -8.57 19.88
N GLY A 207 -19.66 -7.75 20.37
CA GLY A 207 -19.75 -7.05 21.65
C GLY A 207 -20.93 -6.08 21.72
N LEU A 208 -21.15 -5.29 20.66
CA LEU A 208 -22.28 -4.39 20.54
C LEU A 208 -23.62 -5.15 20.48
N ALA A 209 -23.68 -6.24 19.72
CA ALA A 209 -24.86 -7.10 19.66
C ALA A 209 -25.20 -7.71 21.03
N ALA A 210 -24.19 -8.19 21.77
CA ALA A 210 -24.36 -8.73 23.12
C ALA A 210 -24.87 -7.66 24.11
N LEU A 211 -24.32 -6.44 24.05
CA LEU A 211 -24.77 -5.32 24.89
C LEU A 211 -26.24 -4.94 24.60
N ALA A 212 -26.62 -4.89 23.33
CA ALA A 212 -28.00 -4.61 22.91
C ALA A 212 -28.97 -5.71 23.40
N ALA A 213 -28.59 -6.99 23.29
CA ALA A 213 -29.39 -8.10 23.79
C ALA A 213 -29.58 -8.05 25.31
N ARG A 214 -28.54 -7.67 26.07
CA ARG A 214 -28.62 -7.53 27.53
C ARG A 214 -29.58 -6.41 27.96
N ARG A 215 -29.65 -5.29 27.21
CA ARG A 215 -30.58 -4.19 27.51
C ARG A 215 -32.04 -4.61 27.32
N LYS A 216 -32.36 -5.38 26.28
CA LYS A 216 -33.73 -5.88 26.05
C LYS A 216 -34.22 -6.78 27.19
N ARG A 217 -33.34 -7.60 27.78
CA ARG A 217 -33.70 -8.47 28.92
C ARG A 217 -34.01 -7.74 30.22
N LYS A 218 -33.56 -6.49 30.41
CA LYS A 218 -33.84 -5.70 31.63
C LYS A 218 -35.13 -4.90 31.56
N THR A 219 -35.75 -4.80 30.39
CA THR A 219 -36.96 -4.01 30.15
C THR A 219 -38.22 -4.88 29.94
N SER A 220 -38.07 -6.21 29.94
CA SER A 220 -39.14 -7.20 30.03
C SER A 220 -39.18 -7.79 31.43
#